data_AF-A0A0N4X9I1-F1
#
_entry.id   AF-A0A0N4X9I1-F1
#
_cell.length_a   1.000
_cell.length_b   1.000
_cell.length_c   1.000
_cell.angle_alpha   90.00
_cell.angle_beta   90.00
_cell.angle_gamma   90.00
#
_symmetry.space_group_name_H-M   'P 1'
#
loop_
_entity.id
_entity.type
_entity.pdbx_description
1 polymer ?
#
loop_
_entity_poly.entity_id
_entity_poly.type
_entity_poly.pdbx_seq_one_letter_code
_entity_poly.pdbx_strand_id
1 'polypeptide(L)'
;MKDCPFYYAVFVERNIFFQFDPQRTGKISILELASTRALDDLFEVLSKQKRKPADKSWDTSSSWCSLSRFWKALEQFRLCDRDGSGMLSLEECRGLREGTITPLFLERVFANQMLYGDQPPHEMDFRGFVDLDAAITWKSVQSMLLNLSTVENWSMSYNADDIVDEIIDMINPAEENRILVEDVINCNMAESALGILVDYVSFLKYENREEDAAN
;
A
#
# COMPACT_ATOMS: atom_id res chain seq x y z
N MET A 1 26.50 5.84 4.21
CA MET A 1 25.49 4.89 3.69
C MET A 1 25.87 3.45 4.05
N LYS A 2 25.97 3.12 5.35
CA LYS A 2 26.37 1.76 5.77
C LYS A 2 25.18 0.79 5.81
N ASP A 3 23.97 1.31 5.95
CA ASP A 3 22.78 0.47 6.20
C ASP A 3 21.90 0.25 4.95
N CYS A 4 22.20 0.89 3.82
CA CYS A 4 21.38 0.75 2.59
C CYS A 4 21.19 -0.70 2.10
N PRO A 5 22.19 -1.60 2.16
CA PRO A 5 21.98 -3.00 1.82
C PRO A 5 20.96 -3.70 2.72
N PHE A 6 20.91 -3.34 4.01
CA PHE A 6 19.94 -3.88 4.96
C PHE A 6 18.52 -3.40 4.64
N TYR A 7 18.33 -2.10 4.44
CA TYR A 7 17.02 -1.54 4.06
C TYR A 7 16.53 -2.11 2.73
N TYR A 8 17.42 -2.34 1.76
CA TYR A 8 17.03 -2.95 0.48
C TYR A 8 16.60 -4.41 0.66
N ALA A 9 17.32 -5.19 1.47
CA ALA A 9 16.92 -6.56 1.79
C ALA A 9 15.54 -6.62 2.45
N VAL A 10 15.28 -5.73 3.41
CA VAL A 10 13.95 -5.59 4.04
C VAL A 10 12.89 -5.21 3.02
N PHE A 11 13.18 -4.24 2.14
CA PHE A 11 12.24 -3.82 1.10
C PHE A 11 11.83 -4.98 0.19
N VAL A 12 12.79 -5.76 -0.28
CA VAL A 12 12.55 -6.94 -1.14
C VAL A 12 11.78 -8.02 -0.38
N GLU A 13 12.23 -8.35 0.83
CA GLU A 13 11.59 -9.33 1.71
C GLU A 13 10.11 -9.00 1.92
N ARG A 14 9.81 -7.79 2.39
CA ARG A 14 8.44 -7.39 2.72
C ARG A 14 7.53 -7.38 1.50
N ASN A 15 7.98 -6.90 0.34
CA ASN A 15 7.17 -6.95 -0.89
C ASN A 15 6.84 -8.40 -1.31
N ILE A 16 7.80 -9.33 -1.18
CA ILE A 16 7.57 -10.75 -1.47
C ILE A 16 6.59 -11.38 -0.48
N PHE A 17 6.77 -11.18 0.83
CA PHE A 17 5.84 -11.71 1.84
C PHE A 17 4.45 -11.09 1.72
N PHE A 18 4.36 -9.79 1.42
CA PHE A 18 3.09 -9.11 1.21
C PHE A 18 2.31 -9.74 0.04
N GLN A 19 2.99 -10.11 -1.04
CA GLN A 19 2.36 -10.66 -2.24
C GLN A 19 2.05 -12.17 -2.12
N PHE A 20 2.94 -12.95 -1.51
CA PHE A 20 2.90 -14.42 -1.55
C PHE A 20 2.59 -15.09 -0.21
N ASP A 21 2.41 -14.33 0.87
CA ASP A 21 1.99 -14.85 2.18
C ASP A 21 0.86 -14.00 2.81
N PRO A 22 -0.31 -13.90 2.13
CA PRO A 22 -1.42 -13.07 2.60
C PRO A 22 -1.96 -13.48 3.96
N GLN A 23 -1.81 -14.76 4.33
CA GLN A 23 -2.22 -15.30 5.63
C GLN A 23 -1.17 -15.08 6.74
N ARG A 24 -0.04 -14.42 6.43
CA ARG A 24 1.05 -14.12 7.36
C ARG A 24 1.58 -15.38 8.09
N THR A 25 1.70 -16.48 7.36
CA THR A 25 2.20 -17.76 7.89
C THR A 25 3.70 -17.76 8.15
N GLY A 26 4.42 -16.77 7.62
CA GLY A 26 5.88 -16.70 7.61
C GLY A 26 6.52 -17.68 6.60
N LYS A 27 5.74 -18.23 5.67
CA LYS A 27 6.20 -19.23 4.70
C LYS A 27 5.66 -18.91 3.31
N ILE A 28 6.50 -19.13 2.30
CA ILE A 28 6.17 -18.91 0.89
C ILE A 28 6.47 -20.17 0.11
N SER A 29 5.55 -20.55 -0.78
CA SER A 29 5.76 -21.65 -1.70
C SER A 29 6.78 -21.28 -2.78
N ILE A 30 7.88 -22.03 -2.87
CA ILE A 30 8.88 -21.86 -3.94
C ILE A 30 8.23 -22.08 -5.31
N LEU A 31 7.25 -22.99 -5.41
CA LEU A 31 6.54 -23.24 -6.67
C LEU A 31 5.71 -22.04 -7.10
N GLU A 32 5.00 -21.39 -6.17
CA GLU A 32 4.24 -20.16 -6.48
C GLU A 32 5.19 -19.05 -6.87
N LEU A 33 6.26 -18.85 -6.12
CA LEU A 33 7.26 -17.83 -6.43
C LEU A 33 7.88 -18.03 -7.82
N ALA A 34 8.28 -19.27 -8.15
CA ALA A 34 8.86 -19.64 -9.45
C ALA A 34 7.84 -19.65 -10.59
N SER A 35 6.54 -19.71 -10.29
CA SER A 35 5.48 -19.58 -11.30
C SER A 35 5.24 -18.12 -11.73
N THR A 36 5.84 -17.16 -11.01
CA THR A 36 5.75 -15.73 -11.32
C THR A 36 7.07 -15.17 -11.83
N ARG A 37 7.02 -13.94 -12.35
CA ARG A 37 8.22 -13.18 -12.74
C ARG A 37 9.01 -12.59 -11.57
N ALA A 38 8.61 -12.83 -10.32
CA ALA A 38 9.23 -12.19 -9.17
C ALA A 38 10.74 -12.49 -9.05
N LEU A 39 11.15 -13.73 -9.36
CA LEU A 39 12.56 -14.13 -9.37
C LEU A 39 13.32 -13.54 -10.57
N ASP A 40 12.71 -13.53 -11.75
CA ASP A 40 13.32 -12.95 -12.96
C ASP A 40 13.64 -11.47 -12.76
N ASP A 41 12.68 -10.74 -12.21
CA ASP A 41 12.78 -9.33 -11.83
C ASP A 41 13.93 -9.09 -10.84
N LEU A 42 14.04 -9.94 -9.81
CA LEU A 42 15.13 -9.86 -8.83
C LEU A 42 16.50 -10.14 -9.48
N PHE A 43 16.59 -11.16 -10.33
CA PHE A 43 17.82 -11.47 -11.06
C PHE A 43 18.22 -10.37 -12.03
N GLU A 44 17.25 -9.70 -12.65
CA GLU A 44 17.48 -8.57 -13.55
C GLU A 44 18.19 -7.43 -12.82
N VAL A 45 17.69 -7.05 -11.63
CA VAL A 45 18.30 -5.99 -10.81
C VAL A 45 19.74 -6.35 -10.42
N LEU A 46 19.98 -7.59 -9.99
CA LEU A 46 21.32 -8.09 -9.64
C LEU A 46 22.27 -8.09 -10.85
N SER A 47 21.77 -8.42 -12.03
CA SER A 47 22.56 -8.42 -13.27
C SER A 47 22.94 -7.00 -13.70
N LYS A 48 22.02 -6.03 -13.56
CA LYS A 48 22.23 -4.61 -13.89
C LYS A 48 23.30 -3.98 -12.99
N GLN A 49 23.38 -4.36 -11.71
CA GLN A 49 24.41 -3.86 -10.80
C GLN A 49 25.84 -4.27 -11.20
N LYS A 50 26.00 -5.42 -11.87
CA LYS A 50 27.30 -5.93 -12.32
C LYS A 50 27.80 -5.29 -13.64
N ARG A 51 26.95 -4.52 -14.35
CA ARG A 51 27.33 -3.87 -15.61
C ARG A 51 28.16 -2.60 -15.35
N LYS A 52 29.12 -2.31 -16.25
CA LYS A 52 29.98 -1.11 -16.15
C LYS A 52 29.17 0.17 -16.38
N PRO A 53 29.53 1.30 -15.74
CA PRO A 53 28.75 2.55 -15.76
C PRO A 53 28.64 3.25 -17.14
N ALA A 54 29.36 2.78 -18.17
CA ALA A 54 29.34 3.38 -19.51
C ALA A 54 28.12 2.98 -20.37
N ASP A 55 27.36 1.96 -19.94
CA ASP A 55 26.23 1.38 -20.69
C ASP A 55 24.88 1.68 -20.01
N LYS A 56 24.77 2.88 -19.41
CA LYS A 56 23.54 3.36 -18.77
C LYS A 56 22.55 3.87 -19.81
N SER A 57 22.05 2.97 -20.65
CA SER A 57 20.66 3.10 -21.08
C SER A 57 19.83 3.06 -19.80
N TRP A 58 19.09 4.14 -19.51
CA TRP A 58 18.16 4.26 -18.39
C TRP A 58 16.95 3.37 -18.65
N ASP A 59 17.17 2.09 -18.96
CA ASP A 59 16.07 1.19 -19.21
C ASP A 59 15.28 1.04 -17.91
N THR A 60 14.13 1.71 -17.91
CA THR A 60 13.25 1.97 -16.78
C THR A 60 12.52 0.68 -16.51
N SER A 61 13.24 -0.31 -15.98
CA SER A 61 12.61 -1.52 -15.48
C SER A 61 11.72 -1.08 -14.33
N SER A 62 10.42 -1.03 -14.62
CA SER A 62 9.33 -0.79 -13.68
C SER A 62 9.10 -2.01 -12.78
N SER A 63 10.11 -2.88 -12.63
CA SER A 63 10.05 -4.02 -11.72
C SER A 63 9.81 -3.54 -10.29
N TRP A 64 9.02 -4.32 -9.57
CA TRP A 64 8.64 -4.10 -8.18
C TRP A 64 9.85 -3.94 -7.25
N CYS A 65 10.97 -4.65 -7.52
CA CYS A 65 12.19 -4.65 -6.71
C CYS A 65 13.27 -3.67 -7.20
N SER A 66 12.94 -2.80 -8.16
CA SER A 66 13.89 -1.83 -8.70
C SER A 66 14.45 -0.88 -7.63
N LEU A 67 15.71 -0.47 -7.80
CA LEU A 67 16.35 0.49 -6.90
C LEU A 67 15.60 1.83 -6.85
N SER A 68 14.98 2.25 -7.96
CA SER A 68 14.18 3.49 -7.98
C SER A 68 13.00 3.41 -7.01
N ARG A 69 12.24 2.30 -7.01
CA ARG A 69 11.12 2.10 -6.07
C ARG A 69 11.61 2.02 -4.63
N PHE A 70 12.70 1.30 -4.38
CA PHE A 70 13.34 1.24 -3.07
C PHE A 70 13.73 2.63 -2.55
N TRP A 71 14.38 3.46 -3.38
CA TRP A 71 14.81 4.79 -2.96
C TRP A 71 13.64 5.71 -2.66
N LYS A 72 12.56 5.64 -3.47
CA LYS A 72 11.32 6.38 -3.19
C LYS A 72 10.71 5.98 -1.85
N ALA A 73 10.59 4.68 -1.57
CA ALA A 73 10.07 4.21 -0.29
C ALA A 73 10.95 4.66 0.88
N LEU A 74 12.28 4.50 0.78
CA LEU A 74 13.21 4.89 1.82
C LEU A 74 13.24 6.42 2.06
N GLU A 75 13.11 7.21 1.00
CA GLU A 75 13.02 8.67 1.10
C GLU A 75 11.72 9.09 1.78
N GLN A 76 10.58 8.51 1.40
CA GLN A 76 9.29 8.78 2.04
C GLN A 76 9.31 8.42 3.53
N PHE A 77 9.87 7.26 3.89
CA PHE A 77 10.04 6.86 5.29
C PHE A 77 10.83 7.92 6.08
N ARG A 78 11.97 8.38 5.53
CA ARG A 78 12.82 9.39 6.18
C ARG A 78 12.21 10.78 6.25
N LEU A 79 11.34 11.13 5.29
CA LEU A 79 10.59 12.38 5.33
C LEU A 79 9.51 12.35 6.41
N CYS A 80 8.94 11.17 6.69
CA CYS A 80 7.97 10.99 7.77
C CYS A 80 8.65 10.96 9.15
N ASP A 81 9.80 10.27 9.29
CA ASP A 81 10.59 10.14 10.53
C ASP A 81 11.27 11.47 10.88
N ARG A 82 10.51 12.40 11.49
CA ARG A 82 10.94 13.79 11.74
C ARG A 82 11.87 13.87 12.93
N ASP A 83 11.69 12.97 13.90
CA ASP A 83 12.53 12.91 15.09
C ASP A 83 13.80 12.06 14.89
N GLY A 84 13.87 11.29 13.80
CA GLY A 84 15.03 10.48 13.43
C GLY A 84 15.20 9.24 14.33
N SER A 85 14.11 8.80 14.96
CA SER A 85 14.09 7.62 15.84
C SER A 85 14.27 6.30 15.06
N GLY A 86 14.03 6.32 13.74
CA GLY A 86 13.94 5.11 12.93
C GLY A 86 12.59 4.40 13.07
N MET A 87 11.60 5.07 13.67
CA MET A 87 10.24 4.60 13.89
C MET A 87 9.27 5.71 13.48
N LEU A 88 8.06 5.36 13.04
CA LEU A 88 7.04 6.31 12.63
C LEU A 88 5.86 6.28 13.58
N SER A 89 5.54 7.43 14.15
CA SER A 89 4.27 7.63 14.85
C SER A 89 3.11 7.87 13.87
N LEU A 90 1.88 7.71 14.35
CA LEU A 90 0.68 8.05 13.57
C LEU A 90 0.71 9.52 13.09
N GLU A 91 1.18 10.43 13.94
CA GLU A 91 1.27 11.86 13.61
C GLU A 91 2.27 12.13 12.49
N GLU A 92 3.40 11.45 12.50
CA GLU A 92 4.41 11.52 11.44
C GLU A 92 3.89 10.95 10.12
N CYS A 93 3.16 9.84 10.18
CA CYS A 93 2.53 9.24 9.00
C CYS A 93 1.45 10.10 8.35
N ARG A 94 0.89 11.12 9.04
CA ARG A 94 -0.03 12.06 8.39
C ARG A 94 0.61 12.88 7.26
N GLY A 95 1.94 12.98 7.25
CA GLY A 95 2.69 13.60 6.15
C GLY A 95 2.97 12.66 4.97
N LEU A 96 2.56 11.40 5.04
CA LEU A 96 2.82 10.40 4.01
C LEU A 96 2.22 10.83 2.68
N ARG A 97 3.03 10.77 1.60
CA ARG A 97 2.63 11.19 0.25
C ARG A 97 2.02 12.60 0.25
N GLU A 98 2.66 13.52 0.96
CA GLU A 98 2.21 14.93 1.05
C GLU A 98 0.82 15.08 1.70
N GLY A 99 0.40 14.10 2.50
CA GLY A 99 -0.87 14.11 3.22
C GLY A 99 -2.08 13.69 2.38
N THR A 100 -1.87 13.00 1.25
CA THR A 100 -2.99 12.53 0.42
C THR A 100 -3.72 11.32 1.02
N ILE A 101 -3.06 10.60 1.95
CA ILE A 101 -3.64 9.43 2.61
C ILE A 101 -4.64 9.87 3.69
N THR A 102 -5.82 9.25 3.71
CA THR A 102 -6.88 9.64 4.64
C THR A 102 -6.50 9.33 6.11
N PRO A 103 -6.81 10.23 7.07
CA PRO A 103 -6.50 9.99 8.48
C PRO A 103 -7.11 8.69 9.02
N LEU A 104 -8.34 8.38 8.62
CA LEU A 104 -9.05 7.16 9.04
C LEU A 104 -8.30 5.90 8.60
N PHE A 105 -7.76 5.87 7.38
CA PHE A 105 -6.97 4.73 6.91
C PHE A 105 -5.70 4.56 7.76
N LEU A 106 -4.97 5.64 8.05
CA LEU A 106 -3.76 5.58 8.87
C LEU A 106 -4.07 5.13 10.31
N GLU A 107 -5.14 5.65 10.92
CA GLU A 107 -5.58 5.22 12.26
C GLU A 107 -5.86 3.71 12.30
N ARG A 108 -6.47 3.16 11.25
CA ARG A 108 -6.75 1.72 11.14
C ARG A 108 -5.52 0.88 10.92
N VAL A 109 -4.58 1.35 10.10
CA VAL A 109 -3.27 0.70 9.96
C VAL A 109 -2.58 0.63 11.32
N PHE A 110 -2.60 1.71 12.10
CA PHE A 110 -1.97 1.74 13.42
C PHE A 110 -2.73 0.96 14.50
N ALA A 111 -4.04 0.73 14.32
CA ALA A 111 -4.82 -0.11 15.24
C ALA A 111 -4.67 -1.62 14.99
N ASN A 112 -4.41 -2.03 13.74
CA ASN A 112 -4.43 -3.43 13.33
C ASN A 112 -3.05 -4.05 13.07
N GLN A 113 -1.99 -3.25 12.94
CA GLN A 113 -0.64 -3.78 12.78
C GLN A 113 0.02 -4.10 14.12
N MET A 114 0.91 -5.11 14.11
CA MET A 114 1.83 -5.37 15.23
C MET A 114 2.83 -4.22 15.30
N LEU A 115 2.47 -3.16 16.01
CA LEU A 115 3.33 -2.01 16.27
C LEU A 115 4.06 -2.19 17.61
N TYR A 116 5.22 -1.56 17.74
CA TYR A 116 5.99 -1.63 18.99
C TYR A 116 5.34 -0.74 20.06
N GLY A 117 5.33 -1.24 21.31
CA GLY A 117 4.83 -0.53 22.49
C GLY A 117 3.62 -1.21 23.12
N ASP A 118 3.73 -1.57 24.41
CA ASP A 118 2.60 -2.10 25.20
C ASP A 118 1.58 -1.00 25.56
N GLN A 119 1.93 0.28 25.31
CA GLN A 119 1.14 1.47 25.56
C GLN A 119 1.35 2.46 24.42
N PRO A 120 0.32 3.24 24.04
CA PRO A 120 0.46 4.29 23.04
C PRO A 120 1.51 5.34 23.46
N PRO A 121 2.22 5.97 22.49
CA PRO A 121 1.99 5.86 21.05
C PRO A 121 2.60 4.58 20.46
N HIS A 122 1.83 3.91 19.61
CA HIS A 122 2.33 2.81 18.80
C HIS A 122 3.19 3.35 17.66
N GLU A 123 4.33 2.72 17.41
CA GLU A 123 5.27 3.16 16.39
C GLU A 123 5.54 2.07 15.34
N MET A 124 5.73 2.50 14.10
CA MET A 124 5.94 1.66 12.92
C MET A 124 7.40 1.69 12.47
N ASP A 125 8.05 0.54 12.42
CA ASP A 125 9.40 0.42 11.87
C ASP A 125 9.38 0.44 10.33
N PHE A 126 10.57 0.42 9.72
CA PHE A 126 10.67 0.37 8.26
C PHE A 126 9.99 -0.87 7.63
N ARG A 127 9.87 -2.01 8.34
CA ARG A 127 9.16 -3.20 7.82
C ARG A 127 7.68 -2.93 7.69
N GLY A 128 7.07 -2.40 8.75
CA GLY A 128 5.66 -2.00 8.74
C GLY A 128 5.40 -0.92 7.69
N PHE A 129 6.33 0.02 7.52
CA PHE A 129 6.22 1.04 6.48
C PHE A 129 6.24 0.44 5.06
N VAL A 130 7.11 -0.53 4.78
CA VAL A 130 7.12 -1.18 3.45
C VAL A 130 5.84 -1.95 3.20
N ASP A 131 5.27 -2.61 4.22
CA ASP A 131 3.95 -3.25 4.10
C ASP A 131 2.85 -2.21 3.80
N LEU A 132 2.89 -1.06 4.46
CA LEU A 132 1.96 0.05 4.22
C LEU A 132 2.12 0.62 2.81
N ASP A 133 3.34 0.93 2.38
CA ASP A 133 3.62 1.44 1.04
C ASP A 133 3.25 0.42 -0.03
N ALA A 134 3.50 -0.88 0.22
CA ALA A 134 3.05 -1.95 -0.65
C ALA A 134 1.52 -2.03 -0.69
N ALA A 135 0.83 -1.92 0.44
CA ALA A 135 -0.63 -1.91 0.47
C ALA A 135 -1.23 -0.73 -0.29
N ILE A 136 -0.66 0.48 -0.13
CA ILE A 136 -1.09 1.68 -0.85
C ILE A 136 -0.80 1.56 -2.36
N THR A 137 0.35 0.98 -2.71
CA THR A 137 0.81 0.91 -4.11
C THR A 137 0.21 -0.26 -4.88
N TRP A 138 -0.05 -1.40 -4.22
CA TRP A 138 -0.58 -2.63 -4.83
C TRP A 138 -2.06 -2.86 -4.52
N LYS A 139 -2.69 -1.98 -3.73
CA LYS A 139 -4.12 -1.99 -3.32
C LYS A 139 -4.70 -3.39 -3.17
N SER A 140 -4.05 -4.21 -2.33
CA SER A 140 -4.52 -5.56 -2.00
C SER A 140 -5.82 -5.49 -1.20
N VAL A 141 -6.89 -5.92 -1.86
CA VAL A 141 -8.26 -6.11 -1.38
C VAL A 141 -8.33 -6.74 0.02
N GLN A 142 -7.44 -7.68 0.34
CA GLN A 142 -7.53 -8.51 1.55
C GLN A 142 -7.26 -7.76 2.87
N SER A 143 -6.39 -6.74 2.89
CA SER A 143 -6.11 -5.99 4.12
C SER A 143 -7.15 -4.89 4.40
N MET A 144 -7.91 -4.47 3.39
CA MET A 144 -8.91 -3.40 3.49
C MET A 144 -10.25 -3.90 4.03
N LEU A 145 -10.61 -5.15 3.77
CA LEU A 145 -11.85 -5.77 4.25
C LEU A 145 -11.89 -6.00 5.76
N LEU A 146 -10.72 -6.18 6.39
CA LEU A 146 -10.60 -6.22 7.85
C LEU A 146 -10.90 -4.86 8.51
N ASN A 147 -10.79 -3.75 7.78
CA ASN A 147 -11.03 -2.41 8.29
C ASN A 147 -12.48 -1.95 8.13
N LEU A 148 -13.22 -2.50 7.16
CA LEU A 148 -14.60 -2.11 6.86
C LEU A 148 -15.63 -2.74 7.81
N SER A 149 -15.28 -3.79 8.54
CA SER A 149 -16.20 -4.50 9.44
C SER A 149 -16.42 -3.82 10.80
N THR A 150 -15.91 -2.60 11.01
CA THR A 150 -15.83 -1.97 12.35
C THR A 150 -16.05 -0.44 12.37
N VAL A 151 -16.82 0.13 11.43
CA VAL A 151 -17.17 1.57 11.49
C VAL A 151 -18.70 1.73 11.44
N GLU A 152 -19.29 1.98 12.61
CA GLU A 152 -20.58 2.67 12.73
C GLU A 152 -20.33 4.18 12.88
N ASN A 153 -21.20 4.97 12.23
CA ASN A 153 -21.49 6.41 12.40
C ASN A 153 -20.39 7.45 12.15
N TRP A 154 -20.32 7.97 10.92
CA TRP A 154 -19.68 9.27 10.65
C TRP A 154 -20.56 10.16 9.76
N SER A 155 -20.86 11.36 10.26
CA SER A 155 -21.64 12.41 9.60
C SER A 155 -20.80 13.67 9.46
N MET A 156 -20.47 14.08 8.23
CA MET A 156 -20.20 15.47 7.86
C MET A 156 -20.46 15.67 6.36
N SER A 157 -21.20 16.74 6.07
CA SER A 157 -21.78 17.19 4.79
C SER A 157 -20.79 17.33 3.60
N TYR A 158 -20.28 16.22 3.10
CA TYR A 158 -20.55 15.77 1.73
C TYR A 158 -21.64 14.71 1.88
N ASN A 159 -22.43 14.41 0.85
CA ASN A 159 -23.40 13.33 1.02
C ASN A 159 -22.62 12.02 1.05
N ALA A 160 -22.11 11.67 2.23
CA ALA A 160 -21.38 10.43 2.47
C ALA A 160 -22.22 9.25 1.98
N ASP A 161 -23.54 9.39 2.05
CA ASP A 161 -24.50 8.44 1.51
C ASP A 161 -24.33 8.29 -0.02
N ASP A 162 -24.08 9.35 -0.80
CA ASP A 162 -23.85 9.25 -2.25
C ASP A 162 -22.52 8.53 -2.57
N ILE A 163 -21.44 8.82 -1.83
CA ILE A 163 -20.14 8.15 -2.01
C ILE A 163 -20.23 6.68 -1.58
N VAL A 164 -20.97 6.41 -0.50
CA VAL A 164 -21.22 5.06 0.00
C VAL A 164 -22.05 4.28 -1.02
N ASP A 165 -23.10 4.89 -1.57
CA ASP A 165 -23.96 4.29 -2.60
C ASP A 165 -23.14 3.98 -3.87
N GLU A 166 -22.30 4.90 -4.35
CA GLU A 166 -21.41 4.65 -5.49
C GLU A 166 -20.41 3.52 -5.20
N ILE A 167 -19.84 3.45 -3.99
CA ILE A 167 -18.93 2.37 -3.60
C ILE A 167 -19.67 1.03 -3.52
N ILE A 168 -20.90 1.02 -2.98
CA ILE A 168 -21.76 -0.15 -2.91
C ILE A 168 -22.11 -0.62 -4.33
N ASP A 169 -22.46 0.30 -5.24
CA ASP A 169 -22.75 -0.02 -6.64
C ASP A 169 -21.52 -0.57 -7.37
N MET A 170 -20.32 -0.03 -7.09
CA MET A 170 -19.06 -0.54 -7.65
C MET A 170 -18.75 -1.97 -7.18
N ILE A 171 -18.99 -2.26 -5.90
CA ILE A 171 -18.68 -3.56 -5.30
C ILE A 171 -19.80 -4.57 -5.59
N ASN A 172 -21.04 -4.10 -5.69
CA ASN A 172 -22.27 -4.88 -5.90
C ASN A 172 -22.33 -6.11 -4.98
N PRO A 173 -22.37 -5.90 -3.64
CA PRO A 173 -22.31 -6.99 -2.69
C PRO A 173 -23.51 -7.93 -2.78
N ALA A 174 -23.30 -9.21 -2.50
CA ALA A 174 -24.38 -10.20 -2.52
C ALA A 174 -25.42 -9.98 -1.40
N GLU A 175 -25.04 -9.32 -0.31
CA GLU A 175 -25.89 -8.97 0.82
C GLU A 175 -26.03 -7.43 0.93
N GLU A 176 -27.27 -6.92 0.97
CA GLU A 176 -27.60 -5.49 0.88
C GLU A 176 -26.90 -4.58 1.91
N ASN A 177 -26.56 -5.09 3.09
CA ASN A 177 -25.93 -4.31 4.16
C ASN A 177 -24.54 -4.85 4.55
N ARG A 178 -23.91 -5.63 3.67
CA ARG A 178 -22.66 -6.29 4.02
C ARG A 178 -21.81 -6.56 2.79
N ILE A 179 -20.60 -6.02 2.81
CA ILE A 179 -19.57 -6.33 1.83
C ILE A 179 -18.70 -7.47 2.37
N LEU A 180 -18.71 -8.61 1.68
CA LEU A 180 -17.82 -9.74 1.93
C LEU A 180 -16.51 -9.59 1.19
N VAL A 181 -15.52 -10.38 1.61
CA VAL A 181 -14.22 -10.42 0.94
C VAL A 181 -14.37 -10.87 -0.50
N GLU A 182 -15.17 -11.89 -0.72
CA GLU A 182 -15.52 -12.40 -2.03
C GLU A 182 -16.18 -11.34 -2.92
N ASP A 183 -17.03 -10.46 -2.38
CA ASP A 183 -17.69 -9.41 -3.18
C ASP A 183 -16.64 -8.46 -3.78
N VAL A 184 -15.67 -8.02 -2.99
CA VAL A 184 -14.61 -7.12 -3.47
C VAL A 184 -13.62 -7.83 -4.39
N ILE A 185 -13.32 -9.11 -4.15
CA ILE A 185 -12.47 -9.89 -5.07
C ILE A 185 -13.16 -10.08 -6.43
N ASN A 186 -14.47 -10.28 -6.42
CA ASN A 186 -15.25 -10.52 -7.62
C ASN A 186 -15.68 -9.23 -8.34
N CYS A 187 -15.62 -8.08 -7.67
CA CYS A 187 -15.97 -6.82 -8.30
C CYS A 187 -14.84 -6.34 -9.23
N ASN A 188 -15.20 -5.91 -10.44
CA ASN A 188 -14.22 -5.38 -11.40
C ASN A 188 -13.80 -3.93 -11.09
N MET A 189 -14.24 -3.38 -9.97
CA MET A 189 -14.08 -1.97 -9.59
C MET A 189 -13.39 -1.78 -8.23
N ALA A 190 -12.82 -2.84 -7.65
CA ALA A 190 -12.17 -2.81 -6.34
C ALA A 190 -11.08 -1.73 -6.24
N GLU A 191 -10.27 -1.55 -7.28
CA GLU A 191 -9.19 -0.56 -7.28
C GLU A 191 -9.72 0.88 -7.19
N SER A 192 -10.80 1.18 -7.90
CA SER A 192 -11.46 2.50 -7.90
C SER A 192 -12.18 2.73 -6.58
N ALA A 193 -13.04 1.79 -6.17
CA ALA A 193 -13.81 1.88 -4.94
C ALA A 193 -12.91 2.07 -3.71
N LEU A 194 -11.83 1.29 -3.62
CA LEU A 194 -10.90 1.39 -2.50
C LEU A 194 -9.93 2.57 -2.64
N GLY A 195 -9.61 2.98 -3.87
CA GLY A 195 -8.84 4.18 -4.13
C GLY A 195 -9.50 5.42 -3.54
N ILE A 196 -10.80 5.57 -3.75
CA ILE A 196 -11.62 6.65 -3.20
C ILE A 196 -11.52 6.71 -1.66
N LEU A 197 -11.54 5.56 -0.98
CA LEU A 197 -11.49 5.48 0.48
C LEU A 197 -10.10 5.76 1.08
N VAL A 198 -9.03 5.44 0.34
CA VAL A 198 -7.65 5.47 0.87
C VAL A 198 -6.93 6.78 0.56
N ASP A 199 -7.12 7.33 -0.64
CA ASP A 199 -6.28 8.38 -1.19
C ASP A 199 -7.12 9.50 -1.82
N TYR A 200 -6.89 10.72 -1.36
CA TYR A 200 -7.59 11.91 -1.83
C TYR A 200 -7.37 12.18 -3.32
N VAL A 201 -6.19 11.84 -3.86
CA VAL A 201 -5.92 12.02 -5.30
C VAL A 201 -6.77 11.04 -6.13
N SER A 202 -6.88 9.80 -5.67
CA SER A 202 -7.75 8.79 -6.28
C SER A 202 -9.22 9.21 -6.24
N PHE A 203 -9.69 9.80 -5.14
CA PHE A 203 -11.03 10.39 -5.04
C PHE A 203 -11.25 11.52 -6.05
N LEU A 204 -10.37 12.53 -6.09
CA LEU A 204 -10.50 13.65 -7.02
C LEU A 204 -10.49 13.21 -8.49
N LYS A 205 -9.67 12.21 -8.83
CA LYS A 205 -9.66 11.65 -10.18
C LYS A 205 -11.00 10.99 -10.54
N TYR A 206 -11.63 10.34 -9.57
CA TYR A 206 -12.93 9.71 -9.78
C TYR A 206 -14.06 10.73 -9.89
N GLU A 207 -14.07 11.77 -9.06
CA GLU A 207 -15.05 12.87 -9.14
C GLU A 207 -15.02 13.56 -10.51
N ASN A 208 -13.83 13.86 -11.02
CA ASN A 208 -13.67 14.57 -12.30
C ASN A 208 -13.77 13.66 -13.54
N ARG A 209 -14.09 12.36 -13.37
CA ARG A 209 -14.05 11.36 -14.45
C ARG A 209 -14.93 11.71 -15.66
N GLU A 210 -16.08 12.35 -15.41
CA GLU A 210 -17.03 12.71 -16.46
C GLU A 210 -16.60 13.96 -17.23
N GLU A 211 -15.97 14.92 -16.55
CA GLU A 211 -15.38 16.11 -17.18
C GLU A 211 -14.16 15.76 -18.03
N ASP A 212 -13.31 14.85 -17.53
CA ASP A 212 -12.15 14.33 -18.26
C ASP A 212 -12.55 13.49 -19.47
N ALA A 213 -13.67 12.75 -19.40
CA ALA A 213 -14.20 11.97 -20.52
C ALA A 213 -14.90 12.83 -21.59
N ALA A 214 -15.24 14.07 -21.26
CA ALA A 214 -15.88 15.02 -22.16
C ALA A 214 -14.90 15.88 -22.98
N ASN A 215 -13.59 15.78 -22.69
CA ASN A 215 -12.49 16.49 -23.37
C ASN A 215 -11.66 15.59 -24.28
#